data_AF-A0A381MZV7-F1
#
_entry.id   AF-A0A381MZV7-F1
#
_cell.length_a   1.000
_cell.length_b   1.000
_cell.length_c   1.000
_cell.angle_alpha   90.00
_cell.angle_beta   90.00
_cell.angle_gamma   90.00
#
_symmetry.space_group_name_H-M   'P 1'
#
loop_
_entity.id
_entity.type
_entity.pdbx_description
1 polymer ?
#
loop_
_entity_poly.entity_id
_entity_poly.type
_entity_poly.pdbx_seq_one_letter_code
_entity_poly.pdbx_strand_id
1 'polypeptide(L)'
;MLDLDAKKIGAVNTIKICSNNKLKGYNTDYIGFIKSISPLLNKTHKKAILLGSGGASKSIVFGLDKLNISSIIVSRSKEKGNITYEELNNEIINTCQIIINCSPVGTFPKINECPKIPYKYINSNHICYDLVYNPLQSKFLKESKKNNATILNGMEMLEIQAEESWKIWNT
;
A
#
# COMPACT_ATOMS: atom_id res chain seq x y z
N MET A 1 1.48 -20.23 -15.91
CA MET A 1 2.47 -19.24 -16.39
C MET A 1 2.26 -17.93 -15.64
N LEU A 2 3.29 -17.12 -15.43
CA LEU A 2 3.16 -15.81 -14.79
C LEU A 2 3.46 -14.72 -15.81
N ASP A 3 2.72 -13.62 -15.72
CA ASP A 3 3.12 -12.36 -16.32
C ASP A 3 4.46 -11.85 -15.74
N LEU A 4 5.18 -11.04 -16.51
CA LEU A 4 6.50 -10.53 -16.10
C LEU A 4 6.45 -9.74 -14.81
N ASP A 5 5.45 -8.87 -14.63
CA ASP A 5 5.34 -8.06 -13.43
C ASP A 5 4.91 -8.93 -12.23
N ALA A 6 3.95 -9.83 -12.42
CA ALA A 6 3.56 -10.79 -11.39
C ALA A 6 4.74 -11.67 -10.92
N LYS A 7 5.61 -12.08 -11.85
CA LYS A 7 6.84 -12.83 -11.54
C LYS A 7 7.83 -11.99 -10.75
N LYS A 8 8.01 -10.70 -11.08
CA LYS A 8 8.90 -9.78 -10.35
C LYS A 8 8.39 -9.49 -8.94
N ILE A 9 7.07 -9.29 -8.79
CA ILE A 9 6.42 -9.03 -7.49
C ILE A 9 6.46 -10.29 -6.62
N GLY A 10 6.35 -11.47 -7.23
CA GLY A 10 6.23 -12.74 -6.49
C GLY A 10 4.87 -12.88 -5.81
N ALA A 11 3.82 -12.27 -6.37
CA ALA A 11 2.44 -12.37 -5.91
C ALA A 11 1.47 -12.29 -7.12
N VAL A 12 0.35 -13.01 -7.03
CA VAL A 12 -0.70 -13.08 -8.05
C VAL A 12 -2.04 -12.78 -7.37
N ASN A 13 -2.83 -11.87 -7.95
CA ASN A 13 -4.21 -11.58 -7.53
C ASN A 13 -5.25 -11.84 -8.64
N THR A 14 -4.80 -12.02 -9.89
CA THR A 14 -5.69 -12.24 -11.05
C THR A 14 -5.22 -13.46 -11.85
N ILE A 15 -6.13 -14.37 -12.16
CA ILE A 15 -5.85 -15.57 -12.97
C ILE A 15 -6.73 -15.53 -14.22
N LYS A 16 -6.12 -15.72 -15.40
CA LYS A 16 -6.81 -15.93 -16.67
C LYS A 16 -6.73 -17.39 -17.07
N ILE A 17 -7.86 -17.96 -17.48
CA ILE A 17 -7.93 -19.28 -18.12
C ILE A 17 -7.78 -19.06 -19.63
N CYS A 18 -6.69 -19.54 -20.22
CA CYS A 18 -6.44 -19.44 -21.65
C CYS A 18 -7.21 -20.53 -22.43
N SER A 19 -7.36 -20.34 -23.73
CA SER A 19 -8.11 -21.23 -24.65
C SER A 19 -7.64 -22.70 -24.64
N ASN A 20 -6.43 -22.99 -24.17
CA ASN A 20 -5.87 -24.33 -24.02
C ASN A 20 -5.92 -24.86 -22.57
N ASN A 21 -6.83 -24.33 -21.74
CA ASN A 21 -6.94 -24.62 -20.30
C ASN A 21 -5.69 -24.30 -19.47
N LYS A 22 -4.72 -23.56 -20.03
CA LYS A 22 -3.56 -23.10 -19.25
C LYS A 22 -3.95 -21.89 -18.41
N LEU A 23 -3.45 -21.86 -17.18
CA LEU A 23 -3.61 -20.71 -16.29
C LEU A 23 -2.46 -19.72 -16.48
N LYS A 24 -2.80 -18.44 -16.65
CA LYS A 24 -1.85 -17.32 -16.61
C LYS A 24 -2.17 -16.41 -15.42
N GLY A 25 -1.20 -16.22 -14.53
CA GLY A 25 -1.31 -15.38 -13.35
C GLY A 25 -0.77 -13.97 -13.60
N TYR A 26 -1.46 -12.98 -13.05
CA TYR A 26 -1.20 -11.55 -13.16
C TYR A 26 -1.27 -10.89 -11.79
N ASN A 27 -0.79 -9.65 -11.70
CA ASN A 27 -0.93 -8.81 -10.52
C ASN A 27 -1.47 -7.44 -10.94
N THR A 28 -2.67 -7.07 -10.51
CA THR A 28 -3.30 -5.78 -10.82
C THR A 28 -3.30 -4.82 -9.62
N ASP A 29 -2.98 -5.30 -8.42
CA ASP A 29 -2.88 -4.48 -7.19
C ASP A 29 -1.93 -3.28 -7.41
N TYR A 30 -0.75 -3.52 -7.99
CA TYR A 30 0.24 -2.45 -8.19
C TYR A 30 -0.28 -1.36 -9.15
N ILE A 31 -1.12 -1.73 -10.12
CA ILE A 31 -1.73 -0.80 -11.07
C ILE A 31 -2.79 0.05 -10.33
N GLY A 32 -3.63 -0.60 -9.52
CA GLY A 32 -4.61 0.08 -8.67
C GLY A 32 -3.95 1.06 -7.71
N PHE A 33 -2.87 0.65 -7.07
CA PHE A 33 -2.07 1.51 -6.20
C PHE A 33 -1.50 2.72 -6.93
N ILE A 34 -0.76 2.50 -8.04
CA ILE A 34 -0.14 3.59 -8.79
C ILE A 34 -1.18 4.62 -9.22
N LYS A 35 -2.29 4.16 -9.83
CA LYS A 35 -3.32 5.05 -10.37
C LYS A 35 -4.03 5.85 -9.26
N SER A 36 -4.32 5.22 -8.11
CA SER A 36 -5.00 5.89 -6.99
C SER A 36 -4.11 6.90 -6.25
N ILE A 37 -2.81 6.61 -6.06
CA ILE A 37 -1.91 7.53 -5.34
C ILE A 37 -1.39 8.67 -6.21
N SER A 38 -1.19 8.44 -7.52
CA SER A 38 -0.51 9.38 -8.43
C SER A 38 -1.09 10.81 -8.43
N PRO A 39 -2.42 11.03 -8.37
CA PRO A 39 -2.99 12.38 -8.33
C PRO A 39 -2.59 13.20 -7.09
N LEU A 40 -2.18 12.54 -6.00
CA LEU A 40 -1.79 13.19 -4.75
C LEU A 40 -0.28 13.46 -4.66
N LEU A 41 0.51 12.83 -5.53
CA LEU A 41 1.96 12.93 -5.48
C LEU A 41 2.47 14.29 -5.98
N ASN A 42 3.61 14.68 -5.42
CA ASN A 42 4.36 15.87 -5.83
C ASN A 42 5.87 15.61 -5.67
N LYS A 43 6.71 16.59 -5.98
CA LYS A 43 8.17 16.45 -5.99
C LYS A 43 8.79 16.13 -4.62
N THR A 44 8.13 16.41 -3.50
CA THR A 44 8.65 16.13 -2.15
C THR A 44 8.45 14.67 -1.75
N HIS A 45 7.55 13.94 -2.40
CA HIS A 45 7.25 12.54 -2.10
C HIS A 45 8.31 11.61 -2.70
N LYS A 46 9.37 11.33 -1.94
CA LYS A 46 10.51 10.50 -2.40
C LYS A 46 10.72 9.23 -1.60
N LYS A 47 10.17 9.15 -0.40
CA LYS A 47 10.29 7.98 0.48
C LYS A 47 8.97 7.63 1.12
N ALA A 48 8.70 6.33 1.22
CA ALA A 48 7.49 5.78 1.81
C ALA A 48 7.80 4.81 2.96
N ILE A 49 6.91 4.79 3.95
CA ILE A 49 6.84 3.77 4.99
C ILE A 49 5.71 2.80 4.63
N LEU A 50 6.00 1.49 4.59
CA LEU A 50 4.97 0.46 4.51
C LEU A 50 4.83 -0.23 5.86
N LEU A 51 3.63 -0.20 6.42
CA LEU A 51 3.29 -0.86 7.67
C LEU A 51 2.75 -2.26 7.35
N GLY A 52 3.58 -3.29 7.55
CA GLY A 52 3.30 -4.68 7.22
C GLY A 52 4.14 -5.19 6.04
N SER A 53 4.44 -6.49 6.06
CA SER A 53 5.33 -7.20 5.11
C SER A 53 4.61 -8.30 4.31
N GLY A 54 3.28 -8.25 4.23
CA GLY A 54 2.46 -9.27 3.56
C GLY A 54 2.45 -9.19 2.03
N GLY A 55 1.59 -9.99 1.39
CA GLY A 55 1.47 -10.05 -0.07
C GLY A 55 1.14 -8.70 -0.72
N ALA A 56 0.18 -7.96 -0.15
CA ALA A 56 -0.18 -6.62 -0.62
C ALA A 56 1.03 -5.66 -0.60
N SER A 57 1.85 -5.71 0.46
CA SER A 57 3.06 -4.88 0.58
C SER A 57 4.01 -5.09 -0.59
N LYS A 58 4.18 -6.32 -1.10
CA LYS A 58 5.02 -6.57 -2.28
C LYS A 58 4.52 -5.85 -3.53
N SER A 59 3.21 -5.87 -3.77
CA SER A 59 2.59 -5.13 -4.89
C SER A 59 2.78 -3.61 -4.73
N ILE A 60 2.66 -3.09 -3.50
CA ILE A 60 2.87 -1.66 -3.21
C ILE A 60 4.34 -1.26 -3.38
N VAL A 61 5.30 -2.04 -2.87
CA VAL A 61 6.74 -1.79 -3.06
C VAL A 61 7.05 -1.71 -4.55
N PHE A 62 6.58 -2.68 -5.33
CA PHE A 62 6.78 -2.67 -6.78
C PHE A 62 6.15 -1.43 -7.46
N GLY A 63 4.97 -1.01 -7.00
CA GLY A 63 4.33 0.22 -7.49
C GLY A 63 5.10 1.49 -7.15
N LEU A 64 5.66 1.58 -5.94
CA LEU A 64 6.52 2.67 -5.51
C LEU A 64 7.83 2.72 -6.29
N ASP A 65 8.45 1.57 -6.56
CA ASP A 65 9.66 1.46 -7.36
C ASP A 65 9.43 2.00 -8.79
N LYS A 66 8.27 1.66 -9.40
CA LYS A 66 7.86 2.20 -10.72
C LYS A 66 7.68 3.73 -10.70
N LEU A 67 7.34 4.30 -9.55
CA LEU A 67 7.20 5.74 -9.33
C LEU A 67 8.52 6.42 -8.91
N ASN A 68 9.63 5.67 -8.82
CA ASN A 68 10.91 6.13 -8.29
C ASN A 68 10.81 6.67 -6.85
N ILE A 69 9.98 6.02 -6.03
CA ILE A 69 9.80 6.31 -4.60
C ILE A 69 10.42 5.15 -3.82
N SER A 70 11.49 5.42 -3.08
CA SER A 70 12.10 4.39 -2.23
C SER A 70 11.19 4.08 -1.03
N SER A 71 11.31 2.88 -0.47
CA SER A 71 10.46 2.47 0.64
C SER A 71 11.20 1.75 1.75
N ILE A 72 10.68 1.88 2.97
CA ILE A 72 11.09 1.09 4.12
C ILE A 72 9.90 0.27 4.63
N ILE A 73 10.16 -0.98 4.97
CA ILE A 73 9.15 -1.88 5.51
C ILE A 73 9.23 -1.86 7.03
N VAL A 74 8.08 -1.65 7.68
CA VAL A 74 7.91 -1.70 9.13
C VAL A 74 7.10 -2.93 9.48
N SER A 75 7.59 -3.74 10.42
CA SER A 75 6.94 -4.97 10.83
C SER A 75 6.97 -5.14 12.35
N ARG A 76 6.27 -6.15 12.89
CA ARG A 76 6.26 -6.43 14.34
C ARG A 76 7.56 -7.06 14.83
N SER A 77 8.22 -7.83 13.98
CA SER A 77 9.47 -8.53 14.27
C SER A 77 10.59 -8.02 13.36
N LYS A 78 11.80 -7.93 13.92
CA LYS A 78 12.98 -7.57 13.16
C LYS A 78 13.38 -8.74 12.27
N GLU A 79 13.52 -8.48 10.98
CA GLU A 79 13.97 -9.40 9.94
C GLU A 79 14.96 -8.66 9.02
N LYS A 80 15.60 -9.40 8.10
CA LYS A 80 16.55 -8.79 7.16
C LYS A 80 15.81 -7.80 6.24
N GLY A 81 16.16 -6.53 6.32
CA GLY A 81 15.66 -5.47 5.43
C GLY A 81 14.40 -4.74 5.91
N ASN A 82 13.96 -4.97 7.16
CA ASN A 82 12.87 -4.19 7.77
C ASN A 82 13.33 -3.45 9.05
N ILE A 83 12.45 -2.59 9.53
CA ILE A 83 12.52 -2.02 10.88
C ILE A 83 11.26 -2.40 11.67
N THR A 84 11.30 -2.27 12.99
CA THR A 84 10.13 -2.46 13.85
C THR A 84 9.37 -1.16 14.08
N TYR A 85 8.17 -1.26 14.63
CA TYR A 85 7.36 -0.08 14.99
C TYR A 85 8.05 0.80 16.04
N GLU A 86 8.82 0.20 16.95
CA GLU A 86 9.55 0.89 18.02
C GLU A 86 10.75 1.68 17.50
N GLU A 87 11.28 1.31 16.34
CA GLU A 87 12.39 2.02 15.67
C GLU A 87 11.91 3.30 14.96
N LEU A 88 10.59 3.49 14.77
CA LEU A 88 10.05 4.70 14.15
C LEU A 88 10.23 5.92 15.04
N ASN A 89 10.96 6.91 14.52
CA ASN A 89 11.26 8.16 15.21
C ASN A 89 10.91 9.39 14.36
N ASN A 90 11.20 10.59 14.88
CA ASN A 90 10.92 11.86 14.19
C ASN A 90 11.66 11.98 12.85
N GLU A 91 12.90 11.53 12.79
CA GLU A 91 13.73 11.62 11.58
C GLU A 91 13.15 10.76 10.46
N ILE A 92 12.80 9.50 10.78
CA ILE A 92 12.25 8.56 9.80
C ILE A 92 10.92 9.05 9.25
N ILE A 93 10.01 9.51 10.12
CA ILE A 93 8.68 9.99 9.71
C ILE A 93 8.80 11.23 8.82
N ASN A 94 9.54 12.26 9.22
CA ASN A 94 9.67 13.48 8.39
C ASN A 94 10.39 13.22 7.06
N THR A 95 11.31 12.25 7.04
CA THR A 95 12.02 11.83 5.84
C THR A 95 11.12 11.03 4.89
N CYS A 96 10.06 10.39 5.39
CA CYS A 96 9.12 9.57 4.63
C CYS A 96 7.73 10.21 4.58
N GLN A 97 7.47 10.99 3.53
CA GLN A 97 6.24 11.76 3.39
C GLN A 97 5.03 10.89 3.00
N ILE A 98 5.23 9.60 2.68
CA ILE A 98 4.14 8.67 2.40
C ILE A 98 4.15 7.59 3.49
N ILE A 99 3.01 7.34 4.12
CA ILE A 99 2.83 6.27 5.10
C ILE A 99 1.67 5.39 4.65
N ILE A 100 1.94 4.12 4.38
CA ILE A 100 0.97 3.17 3.81
C ILE A 100 0.69 2.05 4.80
N ASN A 101 -0.56 1.90 5.26
CA ASN A 101 -0.98 0.74 6.04
C ASN A 101 -1.28 -0.43 5.11
N CYS A 102 -0.38 -1.42 5.10
CA CYS A 102 -0.52 -2.68 4.38
C CYS A 102 -0.88 -3.84 5.33
N SER A 103 -1.22 -3.53 6.59
CA SER A 103 -1.56 -4.52 7.61
C SER A 103 -3.09 -4.61 7.78
N PRO A 104 -3.63 -5.73 8.31
CA PRO A 104 -5.05 -5.85 8.58
C PRO A 104 -5.50 -5.02 9.80
N VAL A 105 -4.60 -4.28 10.46
CA VAL A 105 -4.95 -3.45 11.62
C VAL A 105 -5.93 -2.36 11.20
N GLY A 106 -7.03 -2.22 11.94
CA GLY A 106 -8.11 -1.25 11.63
C GLY A 106 -9.26 -1.83 10.80
N THR A 107 -9.22 -3.12 10.46
CA THR A 107 -10.33 -3.86 9.84
C THR A 107 -11.28 -4.48 10.88
N PHE A 108 -12.47 -4.91 10.45
CA PHE A 108 -13.40 -5.68 11.29
C PHE A 108 -12.74 -6.98 11.81
N PRO A 109 -12.95 -7.37 13.09
CA PRO A 109 -13.78 -6.72 14.12
C PRO A 109 -13.10 -5.59 14.89
N LYS A 110 -11.79 -5.39 14.69
CA LYS A 110 -10.92 -4.48 15.45
C LYS A 110 -10.82 -3.08 14.82
N ILE A 111 -11.96 -2.49 14.45
CA ILE A 111 -12.02 -1.20 13.74
C ILE A 111 -11.47 -0.01 14.55
N ASN A 112 -11.36 -0.17 15.88
CA ASN A 112 -10.82 0.84 16.80
C ASN A 112 -9.31 0.68 17.06
N GLU A 113 -8.65 -0.27 16.39
CA GLU A 113 -7.20 -0.41 16.40
C GLU A 113 -6.58 0.39 15.23
N CYS A 114 -5.34 0.84 15.41
CA CYS A 114 -4.55 1.49 14.36
C CYS A 114 -3.08 1.11 14.54
N PRO A 115 -2.25 1.20 13.49
CA PRO A 115 -0.82 0.99 13.61
C PRO A 115 -0.21 1.91 14.68
N LYS A 116 0.69 1.36 15.49
CA LYS A 116 1.36 2.08 16.59
C LYS A 116 2.55 2.87 16.05
N ILE A 117 2.27 3.98 15.37
CA ILE A 117 3.27 4.89 14.82
C ILE A 117 3.24 6.22 15.59
N PRO A 118 4.32 7.02 15.58
CA PRO A 118 4.34 8.30 16.30
C PRO A 118 3.57 9.40 15.51
N TYR A 119 2.24 9.35 15.56
CA TYR A 119 1.33 10.27 14.85
C TYR A 119 1.63 11.76 15.08
N LYS A 120 2.21 12.12 16.22
CA LYS A 120 2.63 13.50 16.55
C LYS A 120 3.66 14.10 15.57
N TYR A 121 4.35 13.27 14.79
CA TYR A 121 5.30 13.72 13.76
C TYR A 121 4.67 13.79 12.36
N ILE A 122 3.44 13.29 12.19
CA ILE A 122 2.67 13.44 10.97
C ILE A 122 2.19 14.90 10.89
N ASN A 123 2.16 15.45 9.68
CA ASN A 123 1.74 16.82 9.40
C ASN A 123 1.20 16.93 7.95
N SER A 124 0.88 18.15 7.50
CA SER A 124 0.32 18.43 6.18
C SER A 124 1.20 18.05 4.98
N ASN A 125 2.48 17.76 5.20
CA ASN A 125 3.37 17.27 4.14
C ASN A 125 3.24 15.76 3.90
N HIS A 126 2.41 15.05 4.69
CA HIS A 126 2.28 13.61 4.60
C HIS A 126 1.03 13.17 3.83
N ILE A 127 1.18 12.06 3.10
CA ILE A 127 0.09 11.23 2.58
C ILE A 127 0.00 9.98 3.45
N CYS A 128 -1.16 9.75 4.07
CA CYS A 128 -1.47 8.53 4.79
C CYS A 128 -2.47 7.70 3.97
N TYR A 129 -2.01 6.55 3.48
CA TYR A 129 -2.79 5.66 2.62
C TYR A 129 -3.10 4.37 3.39
N ASP A 130 -4.36 4.09 3.68
CA ASP A 130 -4.80 2.80 4.19
C ASP A 130 -5.31 1.90 3.07
N LEU A 131 -4.77 0.69 2.90
CA LEU A 131 -5.35 -0.28 1.97
C LEU A 131 -6.72 -0.80 2.43
N VAL A 132 -7.06 -0.58 3.70
CA VAL A 132 -8.40 -0.84 4.24
C VAL A 132 -9.40 0.16 3.64
N TYR A 133 -10.49 -0.37 3.08
CA TYR A 133 -11.61 0.41 2.53
C TYR A 133 -12.88 0.35 3.39
N ASN A 134 -12.95 -0.58 4.33
CA ASN A 134 -14.05 -0.70 5.29
C ASN A 134 -13.51 -0.81 6.72
N PRO A 135 -13.72 0.19 7.58
CA PRO A 135 -14.53 1.41 7.37
C PRO A 135 -13.90 2.42 6.40
N LEU A 136 -14.72 3.29 5.80
CA LEU A 136 -14.28 4.33 4.85
C LEU A 136 -13.14 5.21 5.40
N GLN A 137 -13.17 5.48 6.70
CA GLN A 137 -12.05 6.11 7.42
C GLN A 137 -11.70 5.24 8.63
N SER A 138 -10.62 4.48 8.48
CA SER A 138 -10.01 3.74 9.58
C SER A 138 -9.51 4.68 10.67
N LYS A 139 -9.23 4.14 11.86
CA LYS A 139 -8.63 4.93 12.93
C LYS A 139 -7.26 5.50 12.54
N PHE A 140 -6.47 4.78 11.75
CA PHE A 140 -5.22 5.28 11.19
C PHE A 140 -5.45 6.58 10.40
N LEU A 141 -6.38 6.56 9.43
CA LEU A 141 -6.68 7.76 8.64
C LEU A 141 -7.26 8.89 9.49
N LYS A 142 -8.11 8.58 10.48
CA LYS A 142 -8.65 9.59 11.41
C LYS A 142 -7.56 10.28 12.22
N GLU A 143 -6.63 9.52 12.81
CA GLU A 143 -5.52 10.09 13.59
C GLU A 143 -4.55 10.89 12.71
N SER A 144 -4.28 10.42 11.48
CA SER A 144 -3.47 11.18 10.52
C SER A 144 -4.14 12.48 10.08
N LYS A 145 -5.45 12.46 9.85
CA LYS A 145 -6.23 13.65 9.45
C LYS A 145 -6.26 14.72 10.54
N LYS A 146 -6.26 14.34 11.83
CA LYS A 146 -6.13 15.31 12.95
C LYS A 146 -4.86 16.15 12.86
N ASN A 147 -3.81 15.62 12.22
CA ASN A 147 -2.55 16.30 11.98
C ASN A 147 -2.48 16.94 10.58
N ASN A 148 -3.63 17.14 9.91
CA ASN A 148 -3.76 17.75 8.58
C ASN A 148 -3.09 16.97 7.44
N ALA A 149 -2.74 15.70 7.63
CA ALA A 149 -2.23 14.87 6.54
C ALA A 149 -3.29 14.67 5.45
N THR A 150 -2.83 14.52 4.20
CA THR A 150 -3.67 14.03 3.11
C THR A 150 -3.97 12.55 3.37
N ILE A 151 -5.24 12.15 3.29
CA ILE A 151 -5.66 10.76 3.54
C ILE A 151 -6.23 10.12 2.30
N LEU A 152 -5.94 8.83 2.11
CA LEU A 152 -6.50 8.00 1.04
C LEU A 152 -6.84 6.62 1.61
N ASN A 153 -8.01 6.07 1.26
CA ASN A 153 -8.38 4.71 1.62
C ASN A 153 -8.25 3.77 0.41
N GLY A 154 -8.43 2.46 0.63
CA GLY A 154 -8.20 1.45 -0.40
C GLY A 154 -9.31 1.30 -1.44
N MET A 155 -10.38 2.10 -1.38
CA MET A 155 -11.55 1.88 -2.24
C MET A 155 -11.21 2.08 -3.72
N GLU A 156 -10.57 3.20 -4.05
CA GLU A 156 -10.21 3.51 -5.44
C GLU A 156 -9.22 2.49 -6.01
N MET A 157 -8.23 2.04 -5.22
CA MET A 157 -7.35 0.95 -5.63
C MET A 157 -8.12 -0.36 -5.87
N LEU A 158 -9.09 -0.68 -5.03
CA LEU A 158 -9.93 -1.89 -5.16
C LEU A 158 -10.77 -1.85 -6.45
N GLU A 159 -11.34 -0.70 -6.81
CA GLU A 159 -12.10 -0.51 -8.03
C GLU A 159 -11.20 -0.65 -9.26
N ILE A 160 -10.07 0.06 -9.28
CA ILE A 160 -9.14 0.06 -10.42
C ILE A 160 -8.55 -1.34 -10.66
N GLN A 161 -8.10 -2.04 -9.61
CA GLN A 161 -7.55 -3.39 -9.78
C GLN A 161 -8.59 -4.39 -10.30
N ALA A 162 -9.87 -4.20 -9.95
CA ALA A 162 -10.96 -5.02 -10.46
C ALA A 162 -11.20 -4.74 -11.95
N GLU A 163 -11.20 -3.47 -12.38
CA GLU A 163 -11.30 -3.10 -13.78
C GLU A 163 -10.14 -3.64 -14.62
N GLU A 164 -8.91 -3.58 -14.12
CA GLU A 164 -7.75 -4.13 -14.81
C GLU A 164 -7.83 -5.66 -14.91
N SER A 165 -8.36 -6.33 -13.87
CA SER A 165 -8.62 -7.77 -13.91
C SER A 165 -9.69 -8.12 -14.96
N TRP A 166 -10.75 -7.31 -15.03
CA TRP A 166 -11.80 -7.46 -16.03
C TRP A 166 -11.25 -7.33 -17.45
N LYS A 167 -10.38 -6.35 -17.72
CA LYS A 167 -9.71 -6.20 -19.03
C LYS A 167 -8.90 -7.45 -19.37
N ILE A 168 -8.12 -7.98 -18.43
CA ILE A 168 -7.33 -9.20 -18.62
C ILE A 168 -8.21 -10.39 -19.01
N TRP A 169 -9.34 -10.59 -18.34
CA TRP A 169 -10.25 -11.70 -18.65
C TRP A 169 -10.89 -11.59 -20.04
N ASN A 170 -11.07 -10.37 -20.55
CA ASN A 170 -11.67 -10.11 -21.85
C ASN A 170 -10.64 -9.96 -23.00
N THR A 171 -9.38 -10.33 -22.77
CA THR A 171 -8.35 -10.43 -23.82
C THR A 171 -8.27 -11.82 -24.44
#